data_AF-A0A7S2BI99-F1
#
_entry.id   AF-A0A7S2BI99-F1
#
_cell.length_a   1.000
_cell.length_b   1.000
_cell.length_c   1.000
_cell.angle_alpha   90.00
_cell.angle_beta   90.00
_cell.angle_gamma   90.00
#
_symmetry.space_group_name_H-M   'P 1'
#
loop_
_entity.id
_entity.type
_entity.pdbx_description
1 polymer ?
#
loop_
_entity_poly.entity_id
_entity_poly.type
_entity_poly.pdbx_seq_one_letter_code
_entity_poly.pdbx_strand_id
1 'polypeptide(L)'
;LVAKVKNFFLGGKLDKARIAKLGTSALLSYGAISNINSITLVIFVWVTFASSTGLSPLAAGQWPKFLASYAATYAVIGNLLRPLRFTLAVAVTPFFDRLVLFFQNKFNVRPAVAFGLCVFCVNICGSFTYLFLGLRLATLITGTPLFA
;
A
#
# COMPACT_ATOMS: atom_id res chain seq x y z
N LEU A 1 10.95 -20.61 -15.03
CA LEU A 1 10.76 -19.70 -13.87
C LEU A 1 11.53 -20.17 -12.62
N VAL A 2 11.39 -21.44 -12.22
CA VAL A 2 12.05 -22.03 -11.03
C VAL A 2 13.59 -21.94 -11.07
N ALA A 3 14.23 -22.13 -12.23
CA ALA A 3 15.69 -22.01 -12.36
C ALA A 3 16.22 -20.57 -12.17
N LYS A 4 15.46 -19.55 -12.58
CA LYS A 4 15.81 -18.13 -12.35
C LYS A 4 15.68 -17.76 -10.87
N VAL A 5 14.67 -18.29 -10.18
CA VAL A 5 14.49 -18.11 -8.73
C VAL A 5 15.56 -18.86 -7.94
N LYS A 6 15.93 -20.07 -8.36
CA LYS A 6 16.99 -20.87 -7.73
C LYS A 6 18.36 -20.22 -7.85
N ASN A 7 18.71 -19.69 -9.04
CA ASN A 7 19.95 -18.92 -9.22
C ASN A 7 19.91 -17.54 -8.55
N PHE A 8 18.73 -16.97 -8.31
CA PHE A 8 18.58 -15.74 -7.54
C PHE A 8 18.91 -15.95 -6.05
N PHE A 9 18.56 -17.11 -5.48
CA PHE A 9 18.76 -17.42 -4.06
C PHE A 9 20.04 -18.20 -3.72
N LEU A 10 20.55 -19.06 -4.62
CA LEU A 10 21.61 -20.04 -4.28
C LEU A 10 22.95 -19.82 -5.01
N GLY A 11 23.06 -18.80 -5.87
CA GLY A 11 24.25 -18.54 -6.68
C GLY A 11 25.08 -17.35 -6.21
N GLY A 12 26.11 -17.62 -5.41
CA GLY A 12 27.23 -16.71 -5.14
C GLY A 12 27.15 -16.00 -3.78
N LYS A 13 28.29 -15.95 -3.09
CA LYS A 13 28.54 -15.27 -1.80
C LYS A 13 27.59 -14.08 -1.60
N LEU A 14 26.77 -14.15 -0.55
CA LEU A 14 25.80 -13.11 -0.17
C LEU A 14 26.55 -11.80 0.14
N ASP A 15 26.76 -10.98 -0.87
CA ASP A 15 27.41 -9.67 -0.74
C ASP A 15 26.50 -8.74 0.08
N LYS A 16 27.05 -8.11 1.12
CA LYS A 16 26.30 -7.19 2.01
C LYS A 16 25.60 -6.09 1.21
N ALA A 17 26.20 -5.61 0.12
CA ALA A 17 25.59 -4.60 -0.75
C ALA A 17 24.35 -5.16 -1.48
N ARG A 18 24.40 -6.43 -1.90
CA ARG A 18 23.27 -7.12 -2.54
C ARG A 18 22.14 -7.38 -1.55
N ILE A 19 22.46 -7.79 -0.31
CA ILE A 19 21.46 -7.94 0.77
C ILE A 19 20.81 -6.60 1.08
N ALA A 20 21.59 -5.53 1.20
CA ALA A 20 21.08 -4.20 1.47
C ALA A 20 20.11 -3.75 0.38
N LYS A 21 20.47 -3.93 -0.90
CA LYS A 21 19.59 -3.60 -2.03
C LYS A 21 18.30 -4.42 -2.03
N LEU A 22 18.39 -5.73 -1.79
CA LEU A 22 17.22 -6.61 -1.69
C LEU A 22 16.30 -6.21 -0.53
N GLY A 23 16.90 -5.87 0.62
CA GLY A 23 16.17 -5.39 1.80
C GLY A 23 15.47 -4.06 1.55
N THR A 24 16.13 -3.10 0.91
CA THR A 24 15.52 -1.78 0.62
C THR A 24 14.36 -1.89 -0.35
N SER A 25 14.48 -2.69 -1.42
CA SER A 25 13.39 -2.87 -2.38
C SER A 25 12.21 -3.64 -1.80
N ALA A 26 12.48 -4.64 -0.94
CA ALA A 26 11.45 -5.38 -0.22
C ALA A 26 10.71 -4.50 0.81
N LEU A 27 11.41 -3.58 1.47
CA LEU A 27 10.79 -2.61 2.39
C LEU A 27 9.88 -1.63 1.65
N LEU A 28 10.33 -1.12 0.50
CA LEU A 28 9.54 -0.21 -0.33
C LEU A 28 8.28 -0.92 -0.86
N SER A 29 8.43 -2.13 -1.39
CA SER A 29 7.30 -2.91 -1.90
C SER A 29 6.33 -3.30 -0.79
N TYR A 30 6.84 -3.67 0.39
CA TYR A 30 6.01 -3.96 1.56
C TYR A 30 5.22 -2.75 2.03
N GLY A 31 5.85 -1.59 2.15
CA GLY A 31 5.19 -0.34 2.52
C GLY A 31 4.04 -0.01 1.57
N ALA A 32 4.29 -0.09 0.27
CA ALA A 32 3.27 0.20 -0.75
C ALA A 32 2.09 -0.77 -0.69
N ILE A 33 2.36 -2.08 -0.57
CA ILE A 33 1.31 -3.10 -0.45
C ILE A 33 0.52 -2.94 0.86
N SER A 34 1.20 -2.61 1.96
CA SER A 34 0.55 -2.34 3.25
C SER A 34 -0.37 -1.12 3.18
N ASN A 35 0.07 -0.05 2.52
CA ASN A 35 -0.74 1.16 2.33
C ASN A 35 -1.96 0.87 1.45
N ILE A 36 -1.77 0.21 0.30
CA ILE A 36 -2.89 -0.21 -0.57
C ILE A 36 -3.91 -0.99 0.24
N ASN A 37 -3.46 -2.01 0.96
CA ASN A 37 -4.36 -2.83 1.76
C ASN A 37 -5.12 -2.02 2.82
N SER A 38 -4.44 -1.13 3.52
CA SER A 38 -5.03 -0.34 4.59
C SER A 38 -6.05 0.65 4.04
N ILE A 39 -5.72 1.32 2.93
CA ILE A 39 -6.61 2.25 2.23
C ILE A 39 -7.84 1.52 1.66
N THR A 40 -7.66 0.38 1.00
CA THR A 40 -8.77 -0.43 0.48
C THR A 40 -9.72 -0.83 1.60
N LEU A 41 -9.18 -1.24 2.77
CA LEU A 41 -9.99 -1.63 3.92
C LEU A 41 -10.74 -0.43 4.51
N VAL A 42 -10.09 0.74 4.62
CA VAL A 42 -10.77 1.99 5.04
C VAL A 42 -11.92 2.32 4.09
N ILE A 43 -11.69 2.32 2.78
CA ILE A 43 -12.73 2.64 1.78
C ILE A 43 -13.87 1.62 1.84
N PHE A 44 -13.56 0.33 1.97
CA PHE A 44 -14.57 -0.72 2.08
C PHE A 44 -15.46 -0.53 3.32
N VAL A 45 -14.85 -0.27 4.48
CA VAL A 45 -15.59 0.01 5.71
C VAL A 45 -16.38 1.31 5.59
N TRP A 46 -15.83 2.31 4.90
CA TRP A 46 -16.52 3.58 4.66
C TRP A 46 -17.78 3.39 3.83
N VAL A 47 -17.69 2.68 2.71
CA VAL A 47 -18.83 2.38 1.83
C VAL A 47 -19.88 1.58 2.58
N THR A 48 -19.48 0.50 3.25
CA THR A 48 -20.43 -0.35 3.99
C THR A 48 -21.12 0.43 5.12
N PHE A 49 -20.38 1.22 5.90
CA PHE A 49 -20.96 2.05 6.96
C PHE A 49 -21.95 3.08 6.42
N ALA A 50 -21.58 3.82 5.37
CA ALA A 50 -22.44 4.83 4.76
C ALA A 50 -23.66 4.21 4.08
N SER A 51 -23.51 3.06 3.42
CA SER A 51 -24.65 2.31 2.84
C SER A 51 -25.60 1.77 3.91
N SER A 52 -25.11 1.38 5.08
CA SER A 52 -25.98 0.87 6.17
C SER A 52 -26.65 1.96 6.98
N THR A 53 -26.00 3.11 7.18
CA THR A 53 -26.51 4.20 8.04
C THR A 53 -27.16 5.34 7.27
N GLY A 54 -26.89 5.45 5.97
CA GLY A 54 -27.28 6.62 5.17
C GLY A 54 -26.54 7.90 5.52
N LEU A 55 -25.54 7.84 6.42
CA LEU A 55 -24.80 8.99 6.93
C LEU A 55 -23.30 8.84 6.65
N SER A 56 -22.63 9.97 6.49
CA SER A 56 -21.17 9.99 6.42
C SER A 56 -20.57 9.52 7.75
N PRO A 57 -19.48 8.72 7.73
CA PRO A 57 -18.67 8.45 8.93
C PRO A 57 -18.20 9.70 9.67
N LEU A 58 -18.08 10.83 8.95
CA LEU A 58 -17.68 12.12 9.51
C LEU A 58 -18.85 12.93 10.09
N ALA A 59 -20.10 12.47 9.95
CA ALA A 59 -21.24 13.13 10.57
C ALA A 59 -21.14 13.09 12.11
N ALA A 60 -21.73 14.09 12.76
CA ALA A 60 -21.67 14.25 14.21
C ALA A 60 -22.08 12.95 14.95
N GLY A 61 -21.18 12.46 15.82
CA GLY A 61 -21.40 11.26 16.63
C GLY A 61 -21.24 9.90 15.90
N GLN A 62 -20.94 9.88 14.60
CA GLN A 62 -20.75 8.63 13.85
C GLN A 62 -19.30 8.12 13.87
N TRP A 63 -18.33 9.00 14.09
CA TRP A 63 -16.91 8.65 14.07
C TRP A 63 -16.52 7.47 14.99
N PRO A 64 -16.97 7.41 16.27
CA PRO A 64 -16.65 6.27 17.13
C PRO A 64 -17.22 4.95 16.62
N LYS A 65 -18.42 4.98 16.01
CA LYS A 65 -19.08 3.79 15.45
C LYS A 65 -18.34 3.30 14.21
N PHE A 66 -17.93 4.22 13.35
CA PHE A 66 -17.10 3.91 12.19
C PHE A 66 -15.78 3.27 12.60
N LEU A 67 -15.10 3.84 13.61
CA LEU A 67 -13.85 3.29 14.13
C LEU A 67 -14.03 1.87 14.69
N ALA A 68 -15.13 1.61 15.40
CA ALA A 68 -15.44 0.27 15.89
C ALA A 68 -15.62 -0.74 14.74
N SER A 69 -16.40 -0.37 13.70
CA SER A 69 -16.55 -1.20 12.50
C SER A 69 -15.23 -1.43 11.79
N TYR A 70 -14.41 -0.39 11.65
CA TYR A 70 -13.08 -0.48 11.05
C TYR A 70 -12.17 -1.41 11.84
N ALA A 71 -12.11 -1.27 13.17
CA ALA A 71 -11.29 -2.11 14.02
C ALA A 71 -11.72 -3.59 13.94
N ALA A 72 -13.02 -3.87 13.94
CA ALA A 72 -13.55 -5.22 13.78
C ALA A 72 -13.15 -5.82 12.43
N THR A 73 -13.38 -5.09 11.33
CA THR A 73 -12.99 -5.53 9.98
C THR A 73 -11.48 -5.72 9.87
N TYR A 74 -10.70 -4.80 10.43
CA TYR A 74 -9.24 -4.90 10.43
C TYR A 74 -8.74 -6.09 11.25
N ALA A 75 -9.36 -6.42 12.38
CA ALA A 75 -8.98 -7.59 13.18
C ALA A 75 -9.21 -8.90 12.42
N VAL A 76 -10.35 -9.02 11.74
CA VAL A 76 -10.72 -10.22 10.98
C VAL A 76 -9.87 -10.36 9.72
N ILE A 77 -9.83 -9.32 8.89
CA ILE A 77 -9.18 -9.38 7.59
C ILE A 77 -7.67 -9.16 7.71
N GLY A 78 -7.23 -8.32 8.65
CA GLY A 78 -5.82 -7.99 8.84
C GLY A 78 -4.95 -9.19 9.23
N ASN A 79 -5.49 -10.16 9.99
CA ASN A 79 -4.74 -11.38 10.32
C ASN A 79 -4.50 -12.28 9.10
N LEU A 80 -5.46 -12.39 8.19
CA LEU A 80 -5.31 -13.13 6.93
C LEU A 80 -4.40 -12.38 5.94
N LEU A 81 -4.52 -11.06 5.90
CA LEU A 81 -3.77 -10.23 4.96
C LEU A 81 -2.30 -10.06 5.36
N ARG A 82 -1.91 -10.29 6.62
CA ARG A 82 -0.50 -10.23 7.05
C ARG A 82 0.43 -11.10 6.19
N PRO A 83 0.27 -12.44 6.12
CA PRO A 83 1.13 -13.28 5.29
C PRO A 83 0.98 -12.97 3.79
N LEU A 84 -0.25 -12.66 3.34
CA LEU A 84 -0.50 -12.31 1.94
C LEU A 84 0.22 -11.03 1.51
N ARG A 85 0.29 -10.01 2.39
CA ARG A 85 1.02 -8.77 2.13
C ARG A 85 2.51 -9.04 1.92
N PHE A 86 3.10 -9.93 2.71
CA PHE A 86 4.51 -10.32 2.53
C PHE A 86 4.74 -11.03 1.21
N THR A 87 3.89 -11.98 0.83
CA THR A 87 4.05 -12.70 -0.45
C THR A 87 3.85 -11.78 -1.65
N LEU A 88 2.84 -10.91 -1.60
CA LEU A 88 2.60 -9.90 -2.64
C LEU A 88 3.74 -8.90 -2.73
N ALA A 89 4.25 -8.40 -1.60
CA ALA A 89 5.39 -7.49 -1.56
C ALA A 89 6.62 -8.10 -2.26
N VAL A 90 6.94 -9.36 -1.96
CA VAL A 90 8.03 -10.08 -2.62
C VAL A 90 7.78 -10.23 -4.13
N ALA A 91 6.54 -10.55 -4.52
CA ALA A 91 6.18 -10.72 -5.93
C ALA A 91 6.28 -9.41 -6.74
N VAL A 92 5.98 -8.25 -6.13
CA VAL A 92 6.04 -6.95 -6.79
C VAL A 92 7.38 -6.22 -6.63
N THR A 93 8.30 -6.72 -5.81
CA THR A 93 9.68 -6.19 -5.69
C THR A 93 10.36 -5.88 -7.04
N PRO A 94 10.35 -6.77 -8.08
CA PRO A 94 11.00 -6.46 -9.35
C PRO A 94 10.34 -5.30 -10.11
N PHE A 95 9.06 -5.01 -9.87
CA PHE A 95 8.39 -3.85 -10.42
C PHE A 95 8.91 -2.56 -9.77
N PHE A 96 9.08 -2.58 -8.45
CA PHE A 96 9.65 -1.44 -7.72
C PHE A 96 11.12 -1.18 -8.06
N ASP A 97 11.91 -2.22 -8.29
CA ASP A 97 13.28 -2.06 -8.81
C ASP A 97 13.30 -1.30 -10.14
N ARG A 98 12.35 -1.60 -11.04
CA ARG A 98 12.21 -0.88 -12.32
C ARG A 98 11.74 0.55 -12.14
N LEU A 99 10.84 0.81 -11.20
CA LEU A 99 10.41 2.17 -10.87
C LEU A 99 11.57 3.01 -10.36
N VAL A 100 12.39 2.49 -9.44
CA VAL A 100 13.57 3.19 -8.94
C VAL A 100 14.56 3.50 -10.08
N LEU A 101 14.79 2.55 -10.99
CA LEU A 101 15.61 2.78 -12.18
C LEU A 101 15.00 3.83 -13.11
N PHE A 102 13.68 3.87 -13.26
CA PHE A 102 12.99 4.91 -14.02
C PHE A 102 13.23 6.29 -13.41
N PHE A 103 13.07 6.45 -12.09
CA PHE A 103 13.38 7.70 -11.40
C PHE A 103 14.85 8.08 -11.51
N GLN A 104 15.75 7.11 -11.37
CA GLN A 104 17.18 7.33 -11.53
C GLN A 104 17.53 7.85 -12.93
N ASN A 105 17.01 7.22 -13.97
CA ASN A 105 17.28 7.60 -15.36
C ASN A 105 16.60 8.92 -15.75
N LYS A 106 15.39 9.18 -15.22
CA LYS A 106 14.61 10.38 -15.54
C LYS A 106 15.16 11.64 -14.88
N PHE A 107 15.60 11.54 -13.62
CA PHE A 107 16.10 12.68 -12.85
C PHE A 107 17.63 12.75 -12.81
N ASN A 108 18.34 11.73 -13.33
CA ASN A 108 19.80 11.62 -13.32
C ASN A 108 20.41 11.86 -11.92
N VAL A 109 19.80 11.27 -10.90
CA VAL A 109 20.20 11.42 -9.49
C VAL A 109 20.92 10.17 -8.97
N ARG A 110 21.58 10.32 -7.82
CA ARG A 110 22.22 9.20 -7.12
C ARG A 110 21.19 8.09 -6.78
N PRO A 111 21.57 6.79 -6.82
CA PRO A 111 20.64 5.68 -6.56
C PRO A 111 19.86 5.79 -5.24
N ALA A 112 20.51 6.25 -4.18
CA ALA A 112 19.87 6.46 -2.88
C ALA A 112 18.78 7.55 -2.91
N VAL A 113 19.00 8.62 -3.68
CA VAL A 113 18.03 9.72 -3.85
C VAL A 113 16.86 9.27 -4.73
N ALA A 114 17.14 8.53 -5.82
CA ALA A 114 16.09 7.94 -6.65
C ALA A 114 15.20 6.97 -5.85
N PHE A 115 15.81 6.16 -4.98
CA PHE A 115 15.08 5.27 -4.08
C PHE A 115 14.19 6.06 -3.11
N GLY A 116 14.74 7.06 -2.41
CA GLY A 116 13.98 7.91 -1.50
C GLY A 116 12.82 8.64 -2.18
N LEU A 117 13.04 9.16 -3.39
CA LEU A 117 12.02 9.79 -4.21
C LEU A 117 10.91 8.79 -4.58
N CYS A 118 11.28 7.57 -4.99
CA CYS A 118 10.32 6.52 -5.29
C CYS A 118 9.51 6.12 -4.04
N VAL A 119 10.13 6.00 -2.86
CA VAL A 119 9.43 5.75 -1.59
C VAL A 119 8.42 6.85 -1.33
N PHE A 120 8.83 8.11 -1.41
CA PHE A 120 7.97 9.27 -1.15
C PHE A 120 6.80 9.33 -2.14
N CYS A 121 7.08 9.22 -3.45
CA CYS A 121 6.04 9.28 -4.47
C CYS A 121 5.03 8.13 -4.33
N VAL A 122 5.46 6.90 -4.06
CA VAL A 122 4.54 5.76 -3.98
C VAL A 122 3.81 5.72 -2.62
N ASN A 123 4.55 5.81 -1.52
CA ASN A 123 3.99 5.60 -0.18
C ASN A 123 3.30 6.83 0.38
N ILE A 124 3.68 8.04 -0.05
CA ILE A 124 3.03 9.27 0.39
C ILE A 124 2.05 9.71 -0.69
N CYS A 125 2.55 10.21 -1.83
CA CYS A 125 1.69 10.82 -2.84
C CYS A 125 0.69 9.82 -3.43
N GLY A 126 1.14 8.61 -3.78
CA GLY A 126 0.28 7.56 -4.33
C GLY A 126 -0.77 7.09 -3.32
N SER A 127 -0.40 6.99 -2.05
CA SER A 127 -1.32 6.57 -0.97
C SER A 127 -2.38 7.62 -0.68
N PHE A 128 -2.01 8.90 -0.58
CA PHE A 128 -2.99 9.98 -0.45
C PHE A 128 -3.91 10.06 -1.67
N THR A 129 -3.35 10.00 -2.88
CA THR A 129 -4.14 10.02 -4.11
C THR A 129 -5.14 8.87 -4.14
N TYR A 130 -4.71 7.65 -3.78
CA TYR A 130 -5.58 6.49 -3.74
C TYR A 130 -6.69 6.63 -2.69
N LEU A 131 -6.36 7.14 -1.50
CA LEU A 131 -7.34 7.39 -0.45
C LEU A 131 -8.39 8.43 -0.88
N PHE A 132 -7.96 9.61 -1.34
CA PHE A 132 -8.89 10.67 -1.73
C PHE A 132 -9.76 10.27 -2.92
N LEU A 133 -9.19 9.58 -3.92
CA LEU A 133 -9.95 9.09 -5.06
C LEU A 133 -10.95 8.01 -4.62
N GLY A 134 -10.53 7.09 -3.76
CA GLY A 134 -11.39 6.03 -3.25
C GLY A 134 -12.52 6.56 -2.38
N LEU A 135 -12.26 7.57 -1.54
CA LEU A 135 -13.27 8.27 -0.75
C LEU A 135 -14.25 9.05 -1.65
N ARG A 136 -13.77 9.70 -2.71
CA ARG A 136 -14.64 10.35 -3.70
C ARG A 136 -15.54 9.33 -4.40
N LEU A 137 -15.00 8.18 -4.77
CA LEU A 137 -15.80 7.07 -5.32
C LEU A 137 -16.81 6.54 -4.31
N ALA A 138 -16.45 6.44 -3.02
CA ALA A 138 -17.35 6.03 -1.96
C ALA A 138 -18.54 7.00 -1.81
N THR A 139 -18.31 8.31 -1.87
CA THR A 139 -19.37 9.32 -1.91
C THR A 139 -20.26 9.17 -3.13
N LEU A 140 -19.70 8.92 -4.32
CA LEU A 140 -20.50 8.70 -5.53
C LEU A 140 -21.37 7.44 -5.44
N ILE A 141 -20.84 6.35 -4.87
CA ILE A 141 -21.56 5.08 -4.74
C ILE A 141 -22.67 5.18 -3.68
N THR A 142 -22.40 5.84 -2.55
CA THR A 142 -23.31 5.87 -1.40
C THR A 142 -24.26 7.06 -1.41
N GLY A 143 -23.98 8.09 -2.23
CA GLY A 143 -24.72 9.35 -2.25
C GLY A 143 -24.52 10.21 -1.01
N THR A 144 -23.66 9.80 -0.07
CA THR A 144 -23.42 10.52 1.19
C THR A 144 -22.30 11.55 1.04
N PRO A 145 -22.49 12.80 1.52
CA PRO A 145 -21.46 13.82 1.40
C PRO A 145 -20.22 13.43 2.22
N LEU A 146 -19.03 13.66 1.66
CA LEU A 146 -17.79 13.26 2.33
C LEU A 146 -17.64 13.99 3.69
N PHE A 147 -17.91 15.30 3.68
CA PHE A 147 -17.99 16.14 4.87
C PHE A 147 -19.47 16.44 5.14
N ALA A 148 -19.95 16.07 6.32
CA ALA A 148 -21.33 16.25 6.77
C ALA A 148 -21.35 16.97 8.12
#